data_AF-G2DXI9-F1
#
_entry.id   AF-G2DXI9-F1
#
_cell.length_a   1.000
_cell.length_b   1.000
_cell.length_c   1.000
_cell.angle_alpha   90.00
_cell.angle_beta   90.00
_cell.angle_gamma   90.00
#
_symmetry.space_group_name_H-M   'P 1'
#
loop_
_entity.id
_entity.type
_entity.pdbx_description
1 polymer ?
#
loop_
_entity_poly.entity_id
_entity_poly.type
_entity_poly.pdbx_seq_one_letter_code
_entity_poly.pdbx_strand_id
1 'polypeptide(L)' 'MSKPSNPADDWKIWLVVNPATWLMPIFFAVLVLAIAVHAVVFSVGLGWQ' A
#
# COMPACT_ATOMS: atom_id res chain seq x y z
N MET A 1 3.11 23.80 -19.54
CA MET A 1 3.30 22.92 -18.35
C MET A 1 3.82 21.59 -18.88
N SER A 2 4.98 21.11 -18.42
CA SER A 2 5.54 19.84 -18.89
C SER A 2 4.70 18.68 -18.38
N LYS A 3 4.52 17.64 -19.22
CA LYS A 3 3.87 16.39 -18.79
C LYS A 3 4.77 15.69 -17.75
N PRO A 4 4.23 15.27 -16.59
CA PRO A 4 5.02 14.52 -15.62
C PRO A 4 5.51 13.19 -16.21
N SER A 5 6.71 12.79 -15.81
CA SER A 5 7.37 11.56 -16.25
C SER A 5 7.55 10.61 -15.07
N ASN A 6 6.63 9.67 -14.90
CA ASN A 6 6.69 8.64 -13.88
C ASN A 6 7.62 7.50 -14.33
N PRO A 7 8.49 6.95 -13.46
CA PRO A 7 8.52 7.14 -12.00
C PRO A 7 9.44 8.29 -11.52
N ALA A 8 10.14 9.00 -12.41
CA ALA A 8 11.11 10.04 -12.04
C ALA A 8 10.48 11.18 -11.21
N ASP A 9 9.19 11.44 -11.41
CA ASP A 9 8.43 12.45 -10.68
C ASP A 9 7.60 11.93 -9.49
N ASP A 10 7.62 10.61 -9.19
CA ASP A 10 6.70 10.00 -8.20
C ASP A 10 6.96 10.49 -6.77
N TRP A 11 8.20 10.87 -6.45
CA TRP A 11 8.55 11.43 -5.15
C TRP A 11 7.75 12.69 -4.81
N LYS A 12 7.18 13.38 -5.81
CA LYS A 12 6.31 14.55 -5.62
C LYS A 12 4.98 14.21 -4.95
N ILE A 13 4.62 12.93 -4.80
CA ILE A 13 3.44 12.53 -4.02
C ILE A 13 3.47 13.10 -2.59
N TRP A 14 4.67 13.21 -1.99
CA TRP A 14 4.84 13.72 -0.64
C TRP A 14 4.67 15.23 -0.51
N LEU A 15 4.54 15.96 -1.63
CA LEU A 15 4.15 17.37 -1.63
C LEU A 15 2.64 17.56 -1.40
N VAL A 16 1.85 16.48 -1.58
CA VAL A 16 0.40 16.48 -1.39
C VAL A 16 0.01 15.66 -0.17
N VAL A 17 0.64 14.49 -0.01
CA VAL A 17 0.38 13.57 1.10
C VAL A 17 1.48 13.74 2.14
N ASN A 18 1.15 14.25 3.33
CA ASN A 18 2.14 14.37 4.40
C ASN A 18 2.58 12.98 4.89
N PRO A 19 3.85 12.57 4.72
CA PRO A 19 4.32 11.27 5.16
C PRO A 19 4.20 11.07 6.67
N ALA A 20 4.39 12.12 7.48
CA ALA A 20 4.28 12.01 8.95
C ALA A 20 2.85 11.67 9.41
N THR A 21 1.84 12.03 8.63
CA THR A 21 0.43 11.72 8.92
C THR A 21 -0.01 10.42 8.26
N TRP A 22 0.42 10.15 7.04
CA TRP A 22 -0.16 9.09 6.20
C TRP A 22 0.67 7.80 6.11
N LEU A 23 1.95 7.81 6.51
CA LEU A 23 2.76 6.60 6.44
C LEU A 23 2.20 5.47 7.32
N MET A 24 1.84 5.77 8.57
CA MET A 24 1.25 4.78 9.48
C MET A 24 -0.12 4.28 9.00
N PRO A 25 -1.06 5.13 8.55
CA PRO A 25 -2.28 4.67 7.89
C PRO A 25 -2.06 3.73 6.70
N ILE A 26 -1.10 4.03 5.82
CA ILE A 26 -0.77 3.16 4.68
C ILE A 26 -0.28 1.80 5.18
N PHE A 27 0.59 1.77 6.19
CA PHE A 27 1.06 0.52 6.79
C PHE A 27 -0.06 -0.29 7.45
N PHE A 28 -0.98 0.35 8.15
CA PHE A 28 -2.15 -0.35 8.71
C PHE A 28 -3.07 -0.88 7.61
N ALA A 29 -3.30 -0.13 6.54
CA ALA A 29 -4.12 -0.59 5.43
C ALA A 29 -3.53 -1.84 4.75
N VAL A 30 -2.22 -1.84 4.47
CA VAL A 30 -1.58 -3.04 3.89
C VAL A 30 -1.49 -4.19 4.88
N LEU A 31 -1.35 -3.93 6.18
CA LEU A 31 -1.41 -4.97 7.22
C LEU A 31 -2.80 -5.62 7.27
N VAL A 32 -3.86 -4.83 7.28
CA VAL A 32 -5.24 -5.33 7.26
C VAL A 32 -5.48 -6.15 6.00
N LEU A 33 -5.04 -5.67 4.85
CA LEU A 33 -5.14 -6.41 3.59
C LEU A 33 -4.37 -7.73 3.65
N ALA A 34 -3.15 -7.73 4.19
CA ALA A 34 -2.36 -8.93 4.34
C ALA A 34 -3.08 -9.95 5.23
N ILE A 35 -3.58 -9.54 6.40
CA ILE A 35 -4.34 -10.42 7.31
C ILE A 35 -5.58 -10.97 6.60
N ALA A 36 -6.35 -10.13 5.91
CA ALA A 36 -7.57 -10.54 5.22
C ALA A 36 -7.29 -11.58 4.12
N VAL A 37 -6.26 -11.34 3.29
CA VAL A 37 -5.86 -12.29 2.24
C VAL A 37 -5.43 -13.62 2.86
N HIS A 38 -4.59 -13.61 3.90
CA HIS A 38 -4.19 -14.84 4.58
C HIS A 38 -5.38 -15.56 5.19
N ALA A 39 -6.31 -14.85 5.85
CA ALA A 39 -7.51 -15.46 6.40
C ALA A 39 -8.35 -16.18 5.33
N VAL A 40 -8.54 -15.55 4.16
CA VAL A 40 -9.25 -16.17 3.02
C VAL A 40 -8.50 -17.41 2.52
N VAL A 41 -7.20 -17.29 2.25
CA VAL A 41 -6.36 -18.40 1.75
C VAL A 41 -6.38 -19.59 2.72
N PHE A 42 -6.30 -19.34 4.02
CA PHE A 42 -6.44 -20.37 5.05
C PHE A 42 -7.86 -20.98 5.07
N SER A 43 -8.90 -20.17 4.89
CA SER A 43 -10.29 -20.66 4.90
C SER A 43 -10.62 -21.62 3.75
N VAL A 44 -9.88 -21.52 2.62
CA VAL A 44 -10.04 -22.41 1.46
C VAL A 44 -9.03 -23.56 1.43
N GLY A 45 -8.27 -23.77 2.52
CA GLY A 45 -7.34 -24.90 2.66
C GLY A 45 -6.00 -24.72 1.95
N LEU A 46 -5.71 -23.53 1.41
CA LEU A 46 -4.48 -23.25 0.65
C LEU A 46 -3.34 -22.68 1.51
N GLY A 47 -3.53 -22.54 2.83
CA GLY A 47 -2.59 -21.80 3.70
C GLY A 47 -1.18 -22.41 3.86
N TRP A 48 -1.00 -23.69 3.49
CA TRP A 48 0.25 -24.44 3.68
C TRP A 48 0.65 -25.30 2.47
N GLN A 49 -0.05 -25.14 1.34
CA GLN A 49 0.33 -25.80 0.08
C GLN A 49 1.47 -25.04 -0.61
#